data_AF-A0A9W4XDB2-F1
#
_entry.id   AF-A0A9W4XDB2-F1
#
_cell.length_a   1.000
_cell.length_b   1.000
_cell.length_c   1.000
_cell.angle_alpha   90.00
_cell.angle_beta   90.00
_cell.angle_gamma   90.00
#
_symmetry.space_group_name_H-M   'P 1'
#
loop_
_entity.id
_entity.type
_entity.pdbx_description
1 polymer ?
#
loop_
_entity_poly.entity_id
_entity_poly.type
_entity_poly.pdbx_seq_one_letter_code
_entity_poly.pdbx_strand_id
1 'polypeptide(L)'
;MMKQFLLALTVLLLPISAKAQISSKQMSAQTAQRVIDRYAPIVCKKGLSGLIIDVQKCYKKTNINSSDIEICVAGDLILVMAIDGRQLPPDLDKSFINERAFEERIKKVADSPYFFGGQPAQHATDKGVGLFYYIGDGLAPYIDDNHPLQSLAQHCKK
;
A
#
# COMPACT_ATOMS: atom_id res chain seq x y z
N MET A 1 58.56 -31.46 2.73
CA MET A 1 58.23 -30.15 2.13
C MET A 1 56.77 -30.13 1.70
N MET A 2 56.14 -28.95 1.78
CA MET A 2 54.70 -28.59 1.76
C MET A 2 53.80 -29.43 0.82
N LYS A 3 52.63 -29.95 1.25
CA LYS A 3 51.32 -29.32 1.55
C LYS A 3 50.63 -28.75 0.29
N GLN A 4 49.37 -29.19 0.10
CA GLN A 4 48.32 -28.62 -0.77
C GLN A 4 48.43 -29.09 -2.24
N PHE A 5 47.48 -29.82 -2.81
CA PHE A 5 46.20 -29.31 -3.33
C PHE A 5 45.10 -30.39 -3.26
N LEU A 6 44.35 -30.42 -2.16
CA LEU A 6 42.98 -30.92 -2.15
C LEU A 6 42.10 -29.68 -2.17
N LEU A 7 41.41 -29.40 -3.27
CA LEU A 7 40.17 -28.60 -3.38
C LEU A 7 39.98 -28.18 -4.84
N ALA A 8 39.59 -29.12 -5.69
CA ALA A 8 39.14 -28.81 -7.03
C ALA A 8 37.94 -29.69 -7.37
N LEU A 9 36.80 -29.52 -6.68
CA LEU A 9 35.48 -29.93 -7.19
C LEU A 9 34.28 -29.56 -6.28
N THR A 10 34.10 -28.31 -5.84
CA THR A 10 32.86 -27.93 -5.10
C THR A 10 32.34 -26.52 -5.41
N VAL A 11 32.34 -26.09 -6.67
CA VAL A 11 31.82 -24.74 -7.03
C VAL A 11 30.60 -24.78 -7.98
N LEU A 12 30.13 -25.92 -8.44
CA LEU A 12 29.08 -25.96 -9.49
C LEU A 12 27.80 -26.72 -9.11
N LEU A 13 27.38 -26.62 -7.85
CA LEU A 13 26.03 -27.06 -7.41
C LEU A 13 25.39 -26.06 -6.44
N LEU A 14 25.55 -24.76 -6.66
CA LEU A 14 24.61 -23.81 -6.08
C LEU A 14 23.45 -23.67 -7.06
N PRO A 15 22.21 -23.99 -6.66
CA PRO A 15 21.06 -23.66 -7.49
C PRO A 15 21.03 -22.14 -7.58
N ILE A 16 21.42 -21.59 -8.73
CA ILE A 16 21.22 -20.18 -9.08
C ILE A 16 19.73 -20.01 -9.44
N SER A 17 18.88 -20.43 -8.52
CA SER A 17 17.50 -20.00 -8.40
C SER A 17 17.35 -19.39 -7.02
N ALA A 18 18.34 -18.57 -6.62
CA ALA A 18 18.02 -17.40 -5.85
C ALA A 18 17.10 -16.55 -6.73
N LYS A 19 15.81 -16.92 -6.78
CA LYS A 19 14.78 -15.90 -6.96
C LYS A 19 15.13 -14.91 -5.86
N ALA A 20 15.65 -13.74 -6.26
CA ALA A 20 15.78 -12.62 -5.36
C ALA A 20 14.39 -12.50 -4.75
N GLN A 21 14.23 -13.00 -3.54
CA GLN A 21 12.99 -12.94 -2.82
C GLN A 21 12.82 -11.45 -2.69
N ILE A 22 11.91 -10.90 -3.50
CA ILE A 22 11.56 -9.50 -3.45
C ILE A 22 11.06 -9.38 -2.03
N SER A 23 11.96 -8.96 -1.14
CA SER A 23 11.61 -8.42 0.14
C SER A 23 10.86 -7.16 -0.26
N SER A 24 9.57 -7.30 -0.55
CA SER A 24 8.66 -6.18 -0.61
C SER A 24 8.81 -5.58 0.77
N LYS A 25 9.65 -4.55 0.86
CA LYS A 25 9.88 -3.84 2.10
C LYS A 25 8.51 -3.29 2.42
N GLN A 26 7.78 -3.89 3.35
CA GLN A 26 6.39 -3.54 3.65
C GLN A 26 6.30 -2.11 4.17
N MET A 27 5.10 -1.52 4.13
CA MET A 27 4.86 -0.23 4.77
C MET A 27 5.32 -0.29 6.23
N SER A 28 6.07 0.72 6.67
CA SER A 28 6.56 0.74 8.05
C SER A 28 5.39 0.82 9.04
N ALA A 29 5.55 0.20 10.23
CA ALA A 29 4.54 0.29 11.29
C ALA A 29 4.22 1.74 11.68
N GLN A 30 5.20 2.65 11.61
CA GLN A 30 4.99 4.08 11.84
C GLN A 30 4.09 4.70 10.76
N THR A 31 4.33 4.39 9.48
CA THR A 31 3.47 4.86 8.39
C THR A 31 2.05 4.27 8.54
N ALA A 32 1.94 2.97 8.83
CA ALA A 32 0.66 2.32 9.09
C ALA A 32 -0.11 3.01 10.23
N GLN A 33 0.55 3.31 11.35
CA GLN A 33 -0.07 4.04 12.45
C GLN A 33 -0.56 5.44 12.02
N ARG A 34 0.19 6.15 11.18
CA ARG A 34 -0.24 7.45 10.63
C ARG A 34 -1.47 7.32 9.73
N VAL A 35 -1.59 6.23 8.98
CA VAL A 35 -2.81 5.90 8.20
C VAL A 35 -4.00 5.70 9.13
N ILE A 36 -3.83 4.91 10.20
CA ILE A 36 -4.87 4.67 11.20
C ILE A 36 -5.29 5.97 11.88
N ASP A 37 -4.33 6.75 12.40
CA ASP A 37 -4.58 8.01 13.09
C ASP A 37 -5.31 9.04 12.22
N ARG A 38 -5.03 9.01 10.91
CA ARG A 38 -5.70 9.89 9.94
C ARG A 38 -7.14 9.45 9.67
N TYR A 39 -7.33 8.18 9.31
CA TYR A 39 -8.60 7.75 8.71
C TYR A 39 -9.58 7.13 9.69
N ALA A 40 -9.12 6.51 10.78
CA ALA A 40 -10.01 5.92 11.77
C ALA A 40 -11.00 6.97 12.32
N PRO A 41 -10.58 8.16 12.82
CA PRO A 41 -11.51 9.15 13.36
C PRO A 41 -12.56 9.63 12.35
N ILE A 42 -12.21 9.65 11.06
CA ILE A 42 -13.11 10.02 9.98
C ILE A 42 -14.17 8.94 9.77
N VAL A 43 -13.76 7.68 9.68
CA VAL A 43 -14.68 6.54 9.55
C VAL A 43 -15.60 6.45 10.76
N CYS A 44 -15.10 6.64 11.98
CA CYS A 44 -15.92 6.66 13.19
C CYS A 44 -17.09 7.66 13.12
N LYS A 45 -16.82 8.86 12.58
CA LYS A 45 -17.78 9.98 12.62
C LYS A 45 -18.67 10.06 11.38
N LYS A 46 -18.15 9.63 10.23
CA LYS A 46 -18.73 9.91 8.91
C LYS A 46 -18.78 8.70 7.99
N GLY A 47 -18.36 7.53 8.46
CA GLY A 47 -18.38 6.29 7.69
C GLY A 47 -17.63 6.39 6.35
N LEU A 48 -18.13 5.62 5.37
CA LEU A 48 -17.55 5.54 4.02
C LEU A 48 -17.52 6.90 3.31
N SER A 49 -18.60 7.69 3.37
CA SER A 49 -18.65 9.02 2.74
C SER A 49 -17.60 9.97 3.31
N GLY A 50 -17.35 9.89 4.62
CA GLY A 50 -16.26 10.61 5.26
C GLY A 50 -14.89 10.22 4.73
N LEU A 51 -14.64 8.91 4.64
CA LEU A 51 -13.38 8.35 4.15
C LEU A 51 -13.08 8.85 2.73
N ILE A 52 -14.06 8.77 1.83
CA ILE A 52 -13.95 9.24 0.43
C ILE A 52 -13.49 10.70 0.39
N ILE A 53 -14.20 11.57 1.10
CA ILE A 53 -13.90 13.01 1.14
C ILE A 53 -12.49 13.26 1.69
N ASP A 54 -12.07 12.51 2.70
CA ASP A 54 -10.76 12.72 3.31
C ASP A 54 -9.60 12.21 2.45
N VAL A 55 -9.79 11.07 1.76
CA VAL A 55 -8.83 10.57 0.77
C VAL A 55 -8.67 11.57 -0.38
N GLN A 56 -9.78 12.09 -0.91
CA GLN A 56 -9.75 13.17 -1.91
C GLN A 56 -8.98 14.40 -1.42
N LYS A 57 -9.23 14.83 -0.16
CA LYS A 57 -8.52 15.96 0.45
C LYS A 57 -7.04 15.67 0.64
N CYS A 58 -6.66 14.42 0.94
CA CYS A 58 -5.27 14.01 1.07
C CYS A 58 -4.53 14.27 -0.24
N TYR A 59 -5.00 13.72 -1.36
CA TYR A 59 -4.37 13.95 -2.67
C TYR A 59 -4.32 15.42 -3.09
N LYS A 60 -5.35 16.22 -2.75
CA LYS A 60 -5.37 17.66 -3.08
C LYS A 60 -4.35 18.49 -2.29
N LYS A 61 -3.97 18.04 -1.09
CA LYS A 61 -3.12 18.82 -0.16
C LYS A 61 -1.70 18.29 -0.06
N THR A 62 -1.47 17.05 -0.45
CA THR A 62 -0.17 16.39 -0.33
C THR A 62 0.63 16.57 -1.62
N ASN A 63 1.85 17.07 -1.49
CA ASN A 63 2.81 17.06 -2.59
C ASN A 63 3.15 15.60 -2.95
N ILE A 64 3.11 15.26 -4.23
CA ILE A 64 3.40 13.91 -4.72
C ILE A 64 4.80 13.40 -4.36
N ASN A 65 5.75 14.32 -4.19
CA ASN A 65 7.12 14.05 -3.76
C ASN A 65 7.28 14.16 -2.23
N SER A 66 6.23 13.93 -1.45
CA SER A 66 6.28 13.86 0.02
C SER A 66 6.12 12.42 0.47
N SER A 67 6.74 12.05 1.60
CA SER A 67 6.47 10.77 2.28
C SER A 67 5.02 10.61 2.71
N ASP A 68 4.27 11.72 2.80
CA ASP A 68 2.85 11.70 3.14
C ASP A 68 1.97 11.19 2.00
N ILE A 69 2.49 11.06 0.77
CA ILE A 69 1.72 10.53 -0.36
C ILE A 69 1.34 9.07 -0.15
N GLU A 70 2.19 8.29 0.55
CA GLU A 70 1.90 6.89 0.90
C GLU A 70 0.65 6.78 1.77
N ILE A 71 0.39 7.78 2.63
CA ILE A 71 -0.82 7.81 3.47
C ILE A 71 -2.06 8.00 2.59
N CYS A 72 -2.00 8.87 1.58
CA CYS A 72 -3.13 9.11 0.67
C CYS A 72 -3.47 7.85 -0.13
N VAL A 73 -2.45 7.15 -0.61
CA VAL A 73 -2.62 5.89 -1.34
C VAL A 73 -3.16 4.80 -0.43
N ALA A 74 -2.68 4.70 0.80
CA ALA A 74 -3.21 3.75 1.77
C ALA A 74 -4.72 3.97 2.00
N GLY A 75 -5.15 5.22 2.15
CA GLY A 75 -6.56 5.56 2.25
C GLY A 75 -7.36 5.17 1.01
N ASP A 76 -6.77 5.31 -0.18
CA ASP A 76 -7.36 4.90 -1.46
C ASP A 76 -7.47 3.36 -1.57
N LEU A 77 -6.49 2.63 -1.05
CA LEU A 77 -6.56 1.16 -0.98
C LEU A 77 -7.65 0.70 -0.02
N ILE A 78 -7.75 1.31 1.17
CA ILE A 78 -8.83 1.05 2.12
C ILE A 78 -10.19 1.34 1.47
N LEU A 79 -10.27 2.41 0.67
CA LEU A 79 -11.46 2.72 -0.10
C LEU A 79 -11.81 1.57 -1.07
N VAL A 80 -10.86 1.13 -1.89
CA VAL A 80 -11.06 0.03 -2.85
C VAL A 80 -11.55 -1.24 -2.15
N MET A 81 -10.93 -1.62 -1.03
CA MET A 81 -11.36 -2.78 -0.23
C MET A 81 -12.77 -2.57 0.36
N ALA A 82 -13.11 -1.34 0.78
CA ALA A 82 -14.39 -1.05 1.38
C ALA A 82 -15.56 -1.01 0.38
N ILE A 83 -15.29 -0.77 -0.90
CA ILE A 83 -16.31 -0.66 -1.95
C ILE A 83 -16.45 -1.94 -2.78
N ASP A 84 -15.45 -2.83 -2.74
CA ASP A 84 -15.48 -4.05 -3.53
C ASP A 84 -16.71 -4.91 -3.17
N GLY A 85 -17.49 -5.25 -4.19
CA GLY A 85 -18.77 -5.97 -4.03
C GLY A 85 -19.90 -5.21 -3.32
N ARG A 86 -19.77 -3.90 -3.03
CA ARG A 86 -20.79 -3.10 -2.32
C ARG A 86 -21.52 -2.10 -3.21
N GLN A 87 -22.80 -1.87 -2.93
CA GLN A 87 -23.55 -0.79 -3.56
C GLN A 87 -23.13 0.55 -2.94
N LEU A 88 -22.55 1.42 -3.77
CA LEU A 88 -22.13 2.75 -3.34
C LEU A 88 -23.36 3.63 -3.01
N PRO A 89 -23.31 4.41 -1.92
CA PRO A 89 -24.31 5.44 -1.67
C PRO A 89 -24.50 6.37 -2.89
N PRO A 90 -25.76 6.74 -3.23
CA PRO A 90 -26.08 7.44 -4.47
C PRO A 90 -25.52 8.87 -4.52
N ASP A 91 -25.22 9.46 -3.36
CA ASP A 91 -24.68 10.80 -3.15
C ASP A 91 -23.15 10.87 -3.28
N LEU A 92 -22.48 9.75 -3.56
CA LEU A 92 -21.03 9.72 -3.71
C LEU A 92 -20.55 10.15 -5.10
N ASP A 93 -19.41 10.82 -5.10
CA ASP A 93 -18.68 11.18 -6.32
C ASP A 93 -18.04 9.94 -6.97
N LYS A 94 -18.81 9.28 -7.84
CA LYS A 94 -18.37 8.10 -8.61
C LYS A 94 -17.22 8.40 -9.58
N SER A 95 -16.97 9.68 -9.90
CA SER A 95 -15.83 10.04 -10.76
C SER A 95 -14.49 9.82 -10.06
N PHE A 96 -14.48 9.86 -8.72
CA PHE A 96 -13.31 9.55 -7.90
C PHE A 96 -13.20 8.06 -7.57
N ILE A 97 -14.35 7.41 -7.35
CA ILE A 97 -14.50 6.02 -6.90
C ILE A 97 -14.76 5.11 -8.10
N ASN A 98 -13.78 5.00 -8.98
CA ASN A 98 -13.78 3.99 -10.05
C ASN A 98 -12.35 3.53 -10.32
N GLU A 99 -12.24 2.33 -10.87
CA GLU A 99 -10.98 1.65 -11.14
C GLU A 99 -10.02 2.50 -11.98
N ARG A 100 -10.52 3.15 -13.05
CA ARG A 100 -9.70 4.03 -13.90
C ARG A 100 -9.12 5.20 -13.12
N ALA A 101 -9.94 5.87 -12.31
CA ALA A 101 -9.50 7.01 -11.51
C ALA A 101 -8.48 6.59 -10.43
N PHE A 102 -8.65 5.40 -9.84
CA PHE A 102 -7.66 4.80 -8.95
C PHE A 102 -6.33 4.55 -9.68
N GLU A 103 -6.36 3.83 -10.80
CA GLU A 103 -5.16 3.55 -11.59
C GLU A 103 -4.41 4.82 -12.01
N GLU A 104 -5.12 5.87 -12.43
CA GLU A 104 -4.50 7.14 -12.79
C GLU A 104 -3.80 7.80 -11.60
N ARG A 105 -4.40 7.75 -10.41
CA ARG A 105 -3.75 8.24 -9.19
C ARG A 105 -2.51 7.41 -8.86
N ILE A 106 -2.61 6.08 -8.93
CA ILE A 106 -1.46 5.19 -8.70
C ILE A 106 -0.35 5.45 -9.71
N LYS A 107 -0.65 5.57 -11.00
CA LYS A 107 0.34 5.88 -12.05
C LYS A 107 1.07 7.20 -11.78
N LYS A 108 0.36 8.22 -11.30
CA LYS A 108 0.96 9.52 -10.97
C LYS A 108 1.94 9.42 -9.81
N VAL A 109 1.61 8.65 -8.77
CA VAL A 109 2.42 8.54 -7.55
C VAL A 109 3.49 7.45 -7.62
N ALA A 110 3.39 6.53 -8.58
CA ALA A 110 4.31 5.40 -8.74
C ALA A 110 5.77 5.83 -8.94
N ASP A 111 6.00 7.00 -9.55
CA ASP A 111 7.35 7.52 -9.78
C ASP A 111 7.87 8.39 -8.61
N SER A 112 7.10 8.53 -7.52
CA SER A 112 7.54 9.28 -6.34
C SER A 112 8.68 8.53 -5.62
N PRO A 113 9.79 9.21 -5.27
CA PRO A 113 10.93 8.57 -4.60
C PRO A 113 10.61 8.13 -3.18
N TYR A 114 9.48 8.58 -2.63
CA TYR A 114 9.00 8.19 -1.30
C TYR A 114 8.02 7.02 -1.36
N PHE A 115 7.71 6.53 -2.55
CA PHE A 115 6.85 5.39 -2.78
C PHE A 115 7.75 4.15 -2.92
N PHE A 116 7.42 3.04 -2.22
CA PHE A 116 8.23 1.81 -2.20
C PHE A 116 9.64 1.96 -1.60
N GLY A 117 9.82 2.83 -0.60
CA GLY A 117 11.10 2.96 0.10
C GLY A 117 12.28 3.35 -0.81
N GLY A 118 12.02 4.08 -1.89
CA GLY A 118 13.03 4.59 -2.82
C GLY A 118 13.47 3.60 -3.90
N GLN A 119 12.81 2.45 -4.05
CA GLN A 119 13.09 1.55 -5.16
C GLN A 119 12.30 1.99 -6.40
N PRO A 120 12.94 2.13 -7.58
CA PRO A 120 12.25 2.48 -8.81
C PRO A 120 11.12 1.49 -9.06
N ALA A 121 9.96 2.02 -9.46
CA ALA A 121 8.78 1.27 -9.90
C ALA A 121 9.01 0.40 -11.16
N GLN A 122 10.24 -0.01 -11.45
CA GLN A 122 10.63 -0.81 -12.63
C GLN A 122 10.12 -2.27 -12.61
N HIS A 123 9.49 -2.71 -11.52
CA HIS A 123 8.67 -3.92 -11.51
C HIS A 123 7.19 -3.67 -11.27
N ALA A 124 6.80 -2.41 -11.07
CA ALA A 124 5.43 -2.01 -11.26
C ALA A 124 5.21 -1.83 -12.77
N THR A 125 5.32 -2.89 -13.56
CA THR A 125 4.59 -3.02 -14.83
C THR A 125 3.38 -3.93 -14.62
N ASP A 126 3.40 -4.75 -13.55
CA ASP A 126 2.26 -5.36 -12.85
C ASP A 126 1.67 -4.37 -11.82
N LYS A 127 1.42 -3.14 -12.28
CA LYS A 127 1.38 -1.87 -11.51
C LYS A 127 0.44 -1.80 -10.30
N GLY A 128 -0.68 -2.54 -10.32
CA GLY A 128 -1.57 -2.59 -9.16
C GLY A 128 -1.07 -3.58 -8.12
N VAL A 129 -0.67 -4.78 -8.55
CA VAL A 129 -0.50 -5.96 -7.70
C VAL A 129 0.60 -5.76 -6.64
N GLY A 130 1.75 -5.22 -7.03
CA GLY A 130 2.84 -4.93 -6.07
C GLY A 130 2.47 -3.86 -5.03
N LEU A 131 1.57 -2.94 -5.37
CA LEU A 131 1.08 -1.91 -4.46
C LEU A 131 0.11 -2.49 -3.42
N PHE A 132 -0.80 -3.35 -3.87
CA PHE A 132 -1.70 -4.10 -3.00
C PHE A 132 -0.91 -4.88 -1.95
N TYR A 133 0.19 -5.54 -2.32
CA TYR A 133 1.01 -6.26 -1.34
C TYR A 133 1.81 -5.32 -0.42
N TYR A 134 2.47 -4.26 -0.91
CA TYR A 134 3.25 -3.36 -0.05
C TYR A 134 2.40 -2.67 1.03
N ILE A 135 1.28 -2.09 0.60
CA ILE A 135 0.40 -1.33 1.48
C ILE A 135 -0.55 -2.26 2.23
N GLY A 136 -1.12 -3.25 1.54
CA GLY A 136 -2.03 -4.23 2.13
C GLY A 136 -1.35 -5.04 3.22
N ASP A 137 -0.17 -5.65 2.96
CA ASP A 137 0.52 -6.44 3.99
C ASP A 137 0.95 -5.58 5.19
N GLY A 138 1.34 -4.32 4.94
CA GLY A 138 1.71 -3.39 6.02
C GLY A 138 0.52 -2.92 6.85
N LEU A 139 -0.70 -2.90 6.28
CA LEU A 139 -1.94 -2.58 6.96
C LEU A 139 -2.66 -3.80 7.53
N ALA A 140 -2.35 -5.01 7.08
CA ALA A 140 -3.00 -6.25 7.50
C ALA A 140 -3.03 -6.48 9.02
N PRO A 141 -2.02 -6.05 9.83
CA PRO A 141 -2.12 -6.13 11.29
C PRO A 141 -3.20 -5.22 11.90
N TYR A 142 -3.69 -4.23 11.15
CA TYR A 142 -4.58 -3.17 11.63
C TYR A 142 -5.96 -3.18 10.95
N ILE A 143 -6.06 -3.72 9.73
CA ILE A 143 -7.25 -3.66 8.88
C ILE A 143 -7.52 -5.07 8.32
N ASP A 144 -8.77 -5.53 8.45
CA ASP A 144 -9.25 -6.78 7.81
C ASP A 144 -9.78 -6.44 6.43
N ASP A 145 -9.27 -7.10 5.39
CA ASP A 145 -9.65 -6.91 4.00
C ASP A 145 -11.15 -7.15 3.76
N ASN A 146 -11.79 -8.03 4.53
CA ASN A 146 -13.21 -8.33 4.40
C ASN A 146 -14.10 -7.27 5.08
N HIS A 147 -13.55 -6.60 6.09
CA HIS A 147 -14.26 -5.69 6.98
C HIS A 147 -13.50 -4.39 7.22
N PRO A 148 -12.97 -3.71 6.18
CA PRO A 148 -11.95 -2.69 6.36
C PRO A 148 -12.45 -1.48 7.14
N LEU A 149 -13.72 -1.08 6.94
CA LEU A 149 -14.33 0.01 7.72
C LEU A 149 -14.56 -0.37 9.18
N GLN A 150 -14.96 -1.62 9.47
CA GLN A 150 -15.18 -2.08 10.83
C GLN A 150 -13.85 -2.21 11.57
N SER A 151 -12.82 -2.77 10.93
CA SER A 151 -11.47 -2.86 11.51
C SER A 151 -10.88 -1.48 11.74
N LEU A 152 -11.03 -0.54 10.80
CA LEU A 152 -10.60 0.84 11.02
C LEU A 152 -11.34 1.50 12.20
N ALA A 153 -12.63 1.21 12.37
CA ALA A 153 -13.43 1.71 13.48
C ALA A 153 -13.07 1.08 14.85
N GLN A 154 -12.35 -0.04 14.90
CA GLN A 154 -11.82 -0.56 16.18
C GLN A 154 -10.75 0.36 16.76
N HIS A 155 -10.10 1.17 15.92
CA HIS A 155 -9.09 2.15 16.32
C HIS A 155 -9.68 3.52 16.68
N CYS A 156 -11.02 3.65 16.73
CA CYS A 156 -11.66 4.83 17.31
C CYS A 156 -11.19 4.98 18.77
N LYS A 157 -10.40 6.01 19.07
CA LYS A 157 -10.09 6.36 20.47
C LYS A 157 -11.42 6.60 21.20
N LYS A 158 -11.64 5.84 22.28
CA LYS A 158 -12.76 6.05 23.21
C LYS A 158 -12.62 7.40 23.90
#